data_AF-A0A7V4MZD3-F1
#
_entry.id   AF-A0A7V4MZD3-F1
#
_cell.length_a   1.000
_cell.length_b   1.000
_cell.length_c   1.000
_cell.angle_alpha   90.00
_cell.angle_beta   90.00
_cell.angle_gamma   90.00
#
_symmetry.space_group_name_H-M   'P 1'
#
loop_
_entity.id
_entity.type
_entity.pdbx_description
1 polymer ?
#
loop_
_entity_poly.entity_id
_entity_poly.type
_entity_poly.pdbx_seq_one_letter_code
_entity_poly.pdbx_strand_id
1 'polypeptide(L)'
;MVLLLVLSLIAVAVIACDSDGSSDRTTEPPEDLDTVVTDGGPSTDAFPGETTEAEVTTSTETTSETGGDTTTSSAEETTTTASSVPQTTSTTEKLISGEIRLEDGKIKVMGFIDKVWEADGKRWIRIDYAEFLTGDEAREAAIKAGELSPGEELPNDYYIRNQSHTLREYQVSKSVQITTSSWHGVMEAAATWEEFKAFWSDSPPDPEAALLKESPWWIVRDGSVVLRIDEQYLP
;
A
#
# COMPACT_ATOMS: atom_id res chain seq x y z
N MET A 1 29.31 41.09 7.10
CA MET A 1 29.52 41.76 5.80
C MET A 1 30.21 40.75 4.89
N VAL A 2 29.50 40.33 3.82
CA VAL A 2 29.93 39.46 2.68
C VAL A 2 30.18 37.98 3.06
N LEU A 3 29.27 37.00 2.89
CA LEU A 3 28.57 36.46 1.72
C LEU A 3 29.49 35.99 0.57
N LEU A 4 29.77 34.68 0.51
CA LEU A 4 30.17 34.02 -0.73
C LEU A 4 29.48 32.65 -0.82
N LEU A 5 28.37 32.65 -1.57
CA LEU A 5 27.55 31.49 -1.89
C LEU A 5 27.92 31.13 -3.33
N VAL A 6 28.65 30.02 -3.50
CA VAL A 6 29.05 29.52 -4.83
C VAL A 6 27.91 28.64 -5.34
N LEU A 7 27.02 29.24 -6.14
CA LEU A 7 26.00 28.53 -6.90
C LEU A 7 26.64 28.08 -8.23
N SER A 8 26.88 26.78 -8.39
CA SER A 8 27.34 26.21 -9.67
C SER A 8 26.13 25.66 -10.42
N LEU A 9 25.72 26.37 -11.46
CA LEU A 9 24.82 25.89 -12.52
C LEU A 9 25.52 24.78 -13.30
N ILE A 10 24.88 23.62 -13.47
CA ILE A 10 25.23 22.68 -14.55
C ILE A 10 23.95 22.35 -15.33
N ALA A 11 24.11 22.41 -16.65
CA ALA A 11 23.11 22.57 -17.68
C ALA A 11 22.24 21.35 -17.95
N VAL A 12 20.99 21.60 -18.33
CA VAL A 12 20.07 20.67 -18.98
C VAL A 12 20.49 20.51 -20.45
N ALA A 13 20.79 19.28 -20.86
CA ALA A 13 20.94 18.92 -22.28
C ALA A 13 19.64 18.25 -22.75
N VAL A 14 18.91 18.95 -23.62
CA VAL A 14 17.80 18.41 -24.42
C VAL A 14 18.42 17.73 -25.62
N ILE A 15 18.20 16.42 -25.79
CA ILE A 15 18.45 15.72 -27.04
C ILE A 15 17.08 15.38 -27.63
N ALA A 16 16.73 16.08 -28.71
CA ALA A 16 15.70 15.70 -29.64
C ALA A 16 16.39 15.22 -30.94
N CYS A 17 16.00 14.04 -31.42
CA CYS A 17 16.13 13.55 -32.81
C CYS A 17 14.91 12.65 -33.02
N ASP A 18 13.89 13.11 -33.77
CA ASP A 18 13.63 12.83 -35.20
C ASP A 18 13.24 11.35 -35.42
N SER A 19 11.95 11.00 -35.52
CA SER A 19 11.09 11.03 -36.73
C SER A 19 11.66 10.34 -37.97
N ASP A 20 11.17 9.12 -38.22
CA ASP A 20 10.75 8.56 -39.52
C ASP A 20 10.39 7.08 -39.24
N GLY A 21 9.23 6.52 -39.57
CA GLY A 21 8.46 6.70 -40.80
C GLY A 21 8.74 5.51 -41.72
N SER A 22 8.07 4.36 -41.54
CA SER A 22 7.83 3.44 -42.67
C SER A 22 6.72 2.45 -42.36
N SER A 23 5.59 2.63 -43.04
CA SER A 23 4.64 1.58 -43.34
C SER A 23 5.28 0.59 -44.31
N ASP A 24 5.05 -0.70 -44.15
CA ASP A 24 4.99 -1.57 -45.32
C ASP A 24 3.80 -2.52 -45.22
N ARG A 25 2.94 -2.41 -46.22
CA ARG A 25 1.80 -3.26 -46.52
C ARG A 25 2.32 -4.37 -47.43
N THR A 26 2.13 -5.62 -47.05
CA THR A 26 2.13 -6.73 -48.02
C THR A 26 0.70 -7.24 -48.20
N THR A 27 0.04 -6.67 -49.20
CA THR A 27 -0.91 -7.23 -50.18
C THR A 27 -0.40 -8.64 -50.62
N GLU A 28 -1.12 -9.76 -50.74
CA GLU A 28 -2.45 -10.10 -51.27
C GLU A 28 -2.60 -11.68 -51.26
N PRO A 29 -3.63 -12.36 -51.84
CA PRO A 29 -4.96 -12.71 -51.31
C PRO A 29 -5.26 -14.26 -51.40
N PRO A 30 -6.51 -14.76 -51.65
CA PRO A 30 -7.28 -15.67 -50.79
C PRO A 30 -7.39 -17.11 -51.36
N GLU A 31 -8.49 -17.82 -51.05
CA GLU A 31 -8.92 -19.20 -51.47
C GLU A 31 -8.67 -20.24 -50.34
N ASP A 32 -9.63 -21.02 -49.85
CA ASP A 32 -10.88 -21.51 -50.43
C ASP A 32 -11.89 -21.94 -49.33
N LEU A 33 -13.16 -22.01 -49.75
CA LEU A 33 -14.33 -22.52 -49.04
C LEU A 33 -14.21 -24.03 -48.74
N ASP A 34 -14.71 -24.52 -47.60
CA ASP A 34 -15.95 -25.32 -47.58
C ASP A 34 -16.33 -25.93 -46.20
N THR A 35 -17.65 -25.98 -45.99
CA THR A 35 -18.46 -26.94 -45.21
C THR A 35 -18.58 -26.85 -43.67
N VAL A 36 -19.82 -26.52 -43.29
CA VAL A 36 -20.52 -26.78 -42.01
C VAL A 36 -21.01 -28.24 -42.00
N VAL A 37 -21.02 -28.90 -40.83
CA VAL A 37 -22.15 -29.65 -40.22
C VAL A 37 -21.66 -30.71 -39.19
N THR A 38 -22.09 -30.47 -37.95
CA THR A 38 -22.44 -31.33 -36.79
C THR A 38 -22.08 -32.82 -36.75
N ASP A 39 -21.59 -33.29 -35.60
CA ASP A 39 -22.28 -34.19 -34.63
C ASP A 39 -21.28 -34.46 -33.48
N GLY A 40 -21.60 -34.23 -32.21
CA GLY A 40 -22.21 -35.25 -31.36
C GLY A 40 -21.26 -35.62 -30.21
N GLY A 41 -21.54 -35.11 -29.00
CA GLY A 41 -21.03 -35.71 -27.77
C GLY A 41 -21.69 -37.08 -27.54
N PRO A 42 -21.19 -37.90 -26.58
CA PRO A 42 -21.74 -37.70 -25.25
C PRO A 42 -20.78 -37.95 -24.07
N SER A 43 -21.19 -37.33 -22.96
CA SER A 43 -21.08 -37.70 -21.55
C SER A 43 -20.00 -38.69 -21.12
N THR A 44 -19.18 -38.24 -20.17
CA THR A 44 -18.55 -39.12 -19.19
C THR A 44 -19.08 -38.77 -17.81
N ASP A 45 -20.04 -39.58 -17.36
CA ASP A 45 -20.42 -39.81 -15.98
C ASP A 45 -19.26 -40.53 -15.25
N ALA A 46 -18.92 -40.10 -14.03
CA ALA A 46 -18.61 -41.00 -12.90
C ALA A 46 -18.22 -40.21 -11.64
N PHE A 47 -19.21 -40.03 -10.76
CA PHE A 47 -19.06 -39.89 -9.32
C PHE A 47 -18.52 -41.22 -8.73
N PRO A 48 -17.63 -41.17 -7.72
CA PRO A 48 -18.07 -41.39 -6.33
C PRO A 48 -17.38 -40.38 -5.39
N GLY A 49 -17.98 -39.87 -4.32
CA GLY A 49 -18.78 -40.55 -3.31
C GLY A 49 -17.88 -40.94 -2.14
N GLU A 50 -17.68 -40.04 -1.17
CA GLU A 50 -17.56 -40.42 0.25
C GLU A 50 -17.79 -39.19 1.16
N THR A 51 -18.85 -39.28 1.95
CA THR A 51 -19.21 -38.38 3.03
C THR A 51 -18.38 -38.78 4.26
N THR A 52 -17.52 -37.90 4.76
CA THR A 52 -16.89 -38.06 6.07
C THR A 52 -17.43 -37.00 7.01
N GLU A 53 -18.40 -37.44 7.80
CA GLU A 53 -18.90 -36.79 9.00
C GLU A 53 -17.89 -37.07 10.11
N ALA A 54 -17.25 -36.02 10.64
CA ALA A 54 -16.37 -36.11 11.80
C ALA A 54 -16.96 -35.30 12.95
N GLU A 55 -17.18 -36.05 14.03
CA GLU A 55 -17.84 -35.76 15.29
C GLU A 55 -17.38 -34.47 15.99
N VAL A 56 -18.36 -33.72 16.47
CA VAL A 56 -18.22 -32.69 17.51
C VAL A 56 -18.11 -33.39 18.86
N THR A 57 -16.93 -33.38 19.48
CA THR A 57 -16.78 -33.83 20.87
C THR A 57 -16.94 -32.65 21.83
N THR A 58 -18.14 -32.57 22.42
CA THR A 58 -18.44 -31.76 23.61
C THR A 58 -17.95 -32.50 24.85
N SER A 59 -17.04 -31.90 25.62
CA SER A 59 -16.71 -32.34 26.97
C SER A 59 -17.20 -31.32 27.98
N THR A 60 -18.04 -31.78 28.91
CA THR A 60 -18.54 -31.05 30.07
C THR A 60 -18.11 -31.85 31.30
N GLU A 61 -17.52 -31.20 32.30
CA GLU A 61 -17.50 -31.59 33.74
C GLU A 61 -16.87 -30.40 34.51
N THR A 62 -17.54 -29.66 35.41
CA THR A 62 -18.13 -29.96 36.74
C THR A 62 -17.14 -29.73 37.92
N THR A 63 -17.30 -28.56 38.55
CA THR A 63 -17.52 -28.27 40.00
C THR A 63 -16.53 -28.69 41.12
N SER A 64 -16.40 -27.75 42.09
CA SER A 64 -16.21 -27.92 43.56
C SER A 64 -14.78 -28.14 44.06
N GLU A 65 -14.32 -27.64 45.21
CA GLU A 65 -14.80 -26.69 46.24
C GLU A 65 -13.66 -26.48 47.26
N THR A 66 -13.73 -25.37 48.01
CA THR A 66 -13.40 -25.27 49.45
C THR A 66 -11.94 -25.35 49.95
N GLY A 67 -11.54 -24.23 50.59
CA GLY A 67 -11.14 -24.25 52.00
C GLY A 67 -9.67 -24.01 52.30
N GLY A 68 -9.37 -22.87 52.91
CA GLY A 68 -8.04 -22.57 53.45
C GLY A 68 -7.99 -21.20 54.08
N ASP A 69 -8.56 -21.10 55.27
CA ASP A 69 -8.50 -19.96 56.19
C ASP A 69 -7.06 -19.63 56.64
N THR A 70 -6.93 -18.43 57.19
CA THR A 70 -6.03 -18.03 58.28
C THR A 70 -4.89 -17.04 57.93
N THR A 71 -5.04 -15.87 58.54
CA THR A 71 -4.02 -15.02 59.20
C THR A 71 -3.70 -13.67 58.56
N THR A 72 -4.39 -12.67 59.09
CA THR A 72 -3.95 -11.28 59.30
C THR A 72 -2.46 -11.17 59.65
N SER A 73 -1.70 -10.45 58.82
CA SER A 73 -0.48 -9.79 59.26
C SER A 73 -0.42 -8.39 58.65
N SER A 74 -0.63 -7.40 59.52
CA SER A 74 -0.50 -5.98 59.26
C SER A 74 0.99 -5.64 59.21
N ALA A 75 1.51 -5.40 58.01
CA ALA A 75 2.80 -4.75 57.80
C ALA A 75 2.55 -3.46 57.02
N GLU A 76 2.78 -2.35 57.70
CA GLU A 76 2.75 -0.99 57.19
C GLU A 76 4.04 -0.79 56.37
N GLU A 77 3.96 -0.98 55.06
CA GLU A 77 5.02 -0.61 54.12
C GLU A 77 4.56 0.54 53.22
N THR A 78 5.26 1.66 53.41
CA THR A 78 5.12 2.91 52.68
C THR A 78 5.49 2.68 51.21
N THR A 79 4.53 2.24 50.40
CA THR A 79 4.75 2.03 48.97
C THR A 79 4.54 3.38 48.27
N THR A 80 5.64 4.01 47.88
CA THR A 80 5.63 5.15 46.95
C THR A 80 5.14 4.64 45.60
N THR A 81 3.86 4.87 45.29
CA THR A 81 3.29 4.62 43.98
C THR A 81 3.89 5.64 42.98
N ALA A 82 4.98 5.25 42.33
CA ALA A 82 5.42 5.91 41.10
C ALA A 82 4.40 5.56 40.00
N SER A 83 3.38 6.41 39.87
CA SER A 83 2.45 6.39 38.76
C SER A 83 3.22 6.78 37.49
N SER A 84 3.72 5.78 36.76
CA SER A 84 4.30 5.95 35.45
C SER A 84 3.18 6.30 34.46
N VAL A 85 2.89 7.58 34.35
CA VAL A 85 2.16 8.14 33.20
C VAL A 85 2.92 7.78 31.91
N PRO A 86 2.29 7.18 30.89
CA PRO A 86 2.94 7.05 29.59
C PRO A 86 3.24 8.46 29.08
N GLN A 87 4.52 8.75 28.83
CA GLN A 87 4.92 9.99 28.18
C GLN A 87 4.47 9.93 26.72
N THR A 88 3.29 10.47 26.44
CA THR A 88 2.88 10.78 25.08
C THR A 88 3.73 11.97 24.62
N THR A 89 4.81 11.70 23.90
CA THR A 89 5.58 12.72 23.20
C THR A 89 4.74 13.28 22.06
N SER A 90 3.89 14.27 22.39
CA SER A 90 3.15 15.06 21.41
C SER A 90 4.12 15.97 20.66
N THR A 91 4.78 15.42 19.64
CA THR A 91 5.57 16.20 18.70
C THR A 91 4.60 16.96 17.80
N THR A 92 4.44 18.26 18.09
CA THR A 92 3.67 19.21 17.27
C THR A 92 4.45 19.55 16.00
N GLU A 93 4.67 18.55 15.15
CA GLU A 93 5.18 18.74 13.80
C GLU A 93 4.07 19.41 12.96
N LYS A 94 4.40 20.47 12.21
CA LYS A 94 3.47 21.07 11.26
C LYS A 94 3.24 20.08 10.12
N LEU A 95 1.99 19.75 9.85
CA LEU A 95 1.62 18.85 8.75
C LEU A 95 1.86 19.52 7.40
N ILE A 96 2.28 18.70 6.44
CA ILE A 96 2.40 19.02 5.02
C ILE A 96 1.10 18.60 4.31
N SER A 97 0.83 19.12 3.11
CA SER A 97 -0.32 18.71 2.29
C SER A 97 -0.40 17.18 2.14
N GLY A 98 -1.60 16.61 2.28
CA GLY A 98 -1.85 15.18 2.24
C GLY A 98 -1.55 14.41 3.53
N GLU A 99 -0.91 15.03 4.52
CA GLU A 99 -0.67 14.39 5.81
C GLU A 99 -1.87 14.50 6.74
N ILE A 100 -2.20 13.37 7.37
CA ILE A 100 -3.28 13.25 8.35
C ILE A 100 -2.64 12.80 9.67
N ARG A 101 -2.78 13.61 10.72
CA ARG A 101 -2.39 13.20 12.07
C ARG A 101 -3.48 12.31 12.66
N LEU A 102 -3.11 11.09 13.01
CA LEU A 102 -3.95 10.12 13.69
C LEU A 102 -4.07 10.47 15.18
N GLU A 103 -5.08 9.92 15.84
CA GLU A 103 -5.36 10.16 17.28
C GLU A 103 -4.19 9.77 18.19
N ASP A 104 -3.40 8.78 17.78
CA ASP A 104 -2.22 8.30 18.48
C ASP A 104 -0.94 9.12 18.18
N GLY A 105 -1.08 10.24 17.46
CA GLY A 105 0.00 11.15 17.11
C GLY A 105 0.80 10.77 15.86
N LYS A 106 0.59 9.58 15.29
CA LYS A 106 1.27 9.14 14.06
C LYS A 106 0.74 9.90 12.85
N ILE A 107 1.53 9.93 11.79
CA ILE A 107 1.15 10.58 10.54
C ILE A 107 0.83 9.53 9.50
N LYS A 108 -0.37 9.60 8.93
CA LYS A 108 -0.80 8.84 7.75
C LYS A 108 -0.73 9.74 6.52
N VAL A 109 -0.20 9.25 5.42
CA VAL A 109 -0.09 10.00 4.16
C VAL A 109 -0.01 9.05 2.98
N MET A 110 -0.56 9.46 1.85
CA MET A 110 -0.46 8.71 0.60
C MET A 110 0.67 9.24 -0.27
N GLY A 111 1.24 8.38 -1.08
CA GLY A 111 2.16 8.79 -2.13
C GLY A 111 2.52 7.67 -3.08
N PHE A 112 3.34 8.02 -4.06
CA PHE A 112 3.97 7.06 -4.97
C PHE A 112 5.37 6.76 -4.48
N ILE A 113 5.66 5.48 -4.26
CA ILE A 113 6.98 5.06 -3.80
C ILE A 113 7.89 4.95 -5.01
N ASP A 114 8.89 5.82 -5.06
CA ASP A 114 9.88 5.88 -6.13
C ASP A 114 10.97 4.80 -5.95
N LYS A 115 11.33 4.50 -4.69
CA LYS A 115 12.41 3.55 -4.41
C LYS A 115 12.24 2.82 -3.09
N VAL A 116 12.59 1.55 -3.09
CA VAL A 116 12.70 0.69 -1.90
C VAL A 116 14.09 0.06 -1.85
N TRP A 117 14.80 0.17 -0.73
CA TRP A 117 16.15 -0.38 -0.62
C TRP A 117 16.55 -0.70 0.82
N GLU A 118 17.70 -1.37 0.94
CA GLU A 118 18.38 -1.58 2.21
C GLU A 118 19.77 -0.95 2.18
N ALA A 119 20.16 -0.30 3.27
CA ALA A 119 21.48 0.30 3.46
C ALA A 119 21.85 0.20 4.94
N ASP A 120 23.08 -0.21 5.23
CA ASP A 120 23.62 -0.33 6.60
C ASP A 120 22.75 -1.20 7.54
N GLY A 121 22.16 -2.28 7.00
CA GLY A 121 21.27 -3.17 7.75
C GLY A 121 19.93 -2.54 8.16
N LYS A 122 19.58 -1.41 7.53
CA LYS A 122 18.30 -0.71 7.69
C LYS A 122 17.52 -0.72 6.38
N ARG A 123 16.20 -0.64 6.52
CA ARG A 123 15.23 -0.59 5.43
C ARG A 123 14.84 0.85 5.15
N TRP A 124 14.66 1.19 3.89
CA TRP A 124 14.37 2.54 3.45
C TRP A 124 13.37 2.57 2.32
N ILE A 125 12.56 3.61 2.29
CA ILE A 125 11.74 3.98 1.15
C ILE A 125 11.97 5.45 0.80
N ARG A 126 11.72 5.77 -0.47
CA ARG A 126 11.62 7.13 -0.98
C ARG A 126 10.25 7.30 -1.62
N ILE A 127 9.51 8.30 -1.18
CA ILE A 127 8.11 8.51 -1.52
C ILE A 127 7.88 9.95 -1.98
N ASP A 128 7.06 10.10 -3.02
CA ASP A 128 6.51 11.36 -3.46
C ASP A 128 5.06 11.48 -2.96
N TYR A 129 4.74 12.53 -2.22
CA TYR A 129 3.43 12.64 -1.58
C TYR A 129 2.35 13.04 -2.57
N ALA A 130 1.19 12.41 -2.43
CA ALA A 130 0.01 12.70 -3.20
C ALA A 130 -1.21 12.76 -2.28
N GLU A 131 -2.22 13.50 -2.70
CA GLU A 131 -3.49 13.63 -2.00
C GLU A 131 -4.51 12.69 -2.63
N PHE A 132 -5.21 11.91 -1.80
CA PHE A 132 -6.37 11.13 -2.22
C PHE A 132 -7.63 11.90 -1.84
N LEU A 133 -8.27 12.51 -2.82
CA LEU A 133 -9.47 13.31 -2.62
C LEU A 133 -10.69 12.51 -3.06
N THR A 134 -11.82 12.68 -2.38
CA THR A 134 -13.11 12.06 -2.75
C THR A 134 -14.24 13.08 -2.74
N GLY A 135 -15.35 12.75 -3.42
CA GLY A 135 -16.56 13.58 -3.43
C GLY A 135 -16.36 14.98 -4.02
N ASP A 136 -16.98 15.99 -3.41
CA ASP A 136 -16.97 17.36 -3.94
C ASP A 136 -15.56 17.96 -4.01
N GLU A 137 -14.69 17.66 -3.05
CA GLU A 137 -13.30 18.14 -3.03
C GLU A 137 -12.51 17.58 -4.21
N ALA A 138 -12.71 16.29 -4.53
CA ALA A 138 -12.09 15.65 -5.68
C ALA A 138 -12.52 16.32 -7.00
N ARG A 139 -13.84 16.55 -7.16
CA ARG A 139 -14.40 17.21 -8.35
C ARG A 139 -13.86 18.63 -8.51
N GLU A 140 -13.85 19.43 -7.44
CA GLU A 140 -13.31 20.79 -7.46
C GLU A 140 -11.81 20.81 -7.80
N ALA A 141 -11.04 19.87 -7.24
CA ALA A 141 -9.62 19.73 -7.52
C ALA A 141 -9.35 19.34 -8.99
N ALA A 142 -10.11 18.39 -9.54
CA ALA A 142 -10.00 17.97 -10.93
C ALA A 142 -10.39 19.09 -11.91
N ILE A 143 -11.45 19.85 -11.62
CA ILE A 143 -11.84 21.03 -12.41
C ILE A 143 -10.74 22.10 -12.36
N LYS A 144 -10.17 22.35 -11.18
CA LYS A 144 -9.08 23.32 -11.02
C LYS A 144 -7.81 22.90 -11.77
N ALA A 145 -7.56 21.59 -11.87
CA ALA A 145 -6.46 21.04 -12.65
C ALA A 145 -6.72 21.07 -14.17
N GLY A 146 -7.97 21.27 -14.60
CA GLY A 146 -8.37 21.24 -16.01
C GLY A 146 -8.57 19.82 -16.57
N GLU A 147 -8.62 18.82 -15.70
CA GLU A 147 -8.84 17.41 -16.07
C GLU A 147 -10.33 17.05 -16.15
N LEU A 148 -11.19 17.93 -15.65
CA LEU A 148 -12.65 17.77 -15.67
C LEU A 148 -13.31 19.10 -16.03
N SER A 149 -14.33 19.08 -16.90
CA SER A 149 -15.07 20.29 -17.23
C SER A 149 -16.06 20.64 -16.11
N PRO A 150 -16.37 21.93 -15.90
CA PRO A 150 -17.40 22.33 -14.94
C PRO A 150 -18.75 21.66 -15.25
N GLY A 151 -19.31 20.93 -14.29
CA GLY A 151 -20.58 20.22 -14.43
C GLY A 151 -20.48 18.79 -14.94
N GLU A 152 -19.27 18.30 -15.22
CA GLU A 152 -19.03 16.86 -15.42
C GLU A 152 -18.87 16.16 -14.06
N GLU A 153 -19.28 14.90 -14.03
CA GLU A 153 -19.10 14.02 -12.87
C GLU A 153 -17.76 13.29 -12.96
N LEU A 154 -17.16 13.03 -11.81
CA LEU A 154 -15.87 12.34 -11.72
C LEU A 154 -16.09 10.83 -11.92
N PRO A 155 -15.41 10.17 -12.87
CA PRO A 155 -15.75 8.80 -13.28
C PRO A 155 -15.56 7.75 -12.17
N ASN A 156 -14.61 7.96 -11.25
CA ASN A 156 -14.27 6.99 -10.21
C ASN A 156 -14.48 7.52 -8.78
N ASP A 157 -15.19 8.64 -8.60
CA ASP A 157 -15.46 9.32 -7.32
C ASP A 157 -14.21 9.71 -6.48
N TYR A 158 -13.00 9.52 -7.01
CA TYR A 158 -11.74 9.94 -6.41
C TYR A 158 -10.88 10.73 -7.41
N TYR A 159 -10.04 11.60 -6.88
CA TYR A 159 -9.01 12.32 -7.62
C TYR A 159 -7.69 12.25 -6.86
N ILE A 160 -6.65 11.72 -7.51
CA ILE A 160 -5.30 11.68 -6.93
C ILE A 160 -4.55 12.89 -7.44
N ARG A 161 -4.11 13.74 -6.51
CA ARG A 161 -3.43 14.98 -6.84
C ARG A 161 -2.02 15.01 -6.27
N ASN A 162 -1.02 15.10 -7.14
CA ASN A 162 0.37 15.33 -6.76
C ASN A 162 0.80 16.74 -7.17
N GLN A 163 0.73 17.71 -6.25
CA GLN A 163 1.12 19.10 -6.51
C GLN A 163 2.63 19.36 -6.30
N SER A 164 3.33 18.44 -5.63
CA SER A 164 4.71 18.65 -5.20
C SER A 164 5.49 17.36 -5.36
N HIS A 165 6.39 17.33 -6.34
CA HIS A 165 7.29 16.20 -6.61
C HIS A 165 8.51 16.14 -5.67
N THR A 166 8.32 16.51 -4.41
CA THR A 166 9.40 16.49 -3.43
C THR A 166 9.55 15.08 -2.90
N LEU A 167 10.65 14.42 -3.25
CA LEU A 167 10.97 13.08 -2.76
C LEU A 167 11.39 13.13 -1.28
N ARG A 168 10.78 12.27 -0.47
CA ARG A 168 11.05 12.13 0.96
C ARG A 168 11.54 10.73 1.27
N GLU A 169 12.59 10.64 2.06
CA GLU A 169 13.17 9.36 2.46
C GLU A 169 12.81 9.05 3.91
N TYR A 170 12.38 7.81 4.15
CA TYR A 170 12.03 7.34 5.49
C TYR A 170 12.70 6.00 5.77
N GLN A 171 13.15 5.84 7.02
CA GLN A 171 13.53 4.53 7.50
C GLN A 171 12.26 3.70 7.71
N VAL A 172 12.31 2.42 7.37
CA VAL A 172 11.20 1.48 7.62
C VAL A 172 11.52 0.61 8.82
N SER A 173 10.53 0.40 9.68
CA SER A 173 10.65 -0.49 10.82
C SER A 173 10.95 -1.94 10.38
N LYS A 174 11.71 -2.66 11.20
CA LYS A 174 11.92 -4.11 10.98
C LYS A 174 10.62 -4.91 11.14
N SER A 175 9.68 -4.40 11.91
CA SER A 175 8.35 -4.96 12.17
C SER A 175 7.25 -4.25 11.38
N VAL A 176 7.58 -3.64 10.24
CA VAL A 176 6.59 -2.98 9.37
C VAL A 176 5.50 -3.97 8.96
N GLN A 177 4.26 -3.50 8.96
CA GLN A 177 3.12 -4.22 8.38
C GLN A 177 2.92 -3.74 6.95
N ILE A 178 2.82 -4.67 6.00
CA ILE A 178 2.64 -4.36 4.58
C ILE A 178 1.43 -5.12 4.09
N THR A 179 0.47 -4.43 3.49
CA THR A 179 -0.67 -5.06 2.79
C THR A 179 -0.75 -4.60 1.34
N THR A 180 -1.18 -5.52 0.49
CA THR A 180 -1.47 -5.31 -0.93
C THR A 180 -2.96 -5.57 -1.15
N SER A 181 -3.57 -4.85 -2.08
CA SER A 181 -4.99 -4.94 -2.40
C SER A 181 -5.24 -5.48 -3.81
N SER A 182 -4.21 -5.50 -4.67
CA SER A 182 -4.31 -6.01 -6.04
C SER A 182 -3.43 -7.23 -6.32
N TRP A 183 -2.38 -7.47 -5.52
CA TRP A 183 -1.44 -8.56 -5.79
C TRP A 183 -2.09 -9.94 -5.63
N HIS A 184 -1.96 -10.78 -6.66
CA HIS A 184 -2.60 -12.12 -6.76
C HIS A 184 -4.13 -12.08 -6.67
N GLY A 185 -4.74 -10.91 -6.90
CA GLY A 185 -6.19 -10.73 -6.79
C GLY A 185 -6.74 -10.89 -5.36
N VAL A 186 -5.88 -10.80 -4.34
CA VAL A 186 -6.27 -10.93 -2.94
C VAL A 186 -6.30 -9.55 -2.28
N MET A 187 -7.48 -9.17 -1.78
CA MET A 187 -7.63 -7.94 -1.01
C MET A 187 -6.96 -8.03 0.35
N GLU A 188 -6.22 -6.99 0.72
CA GLU A 188 -5.50 -6.85 1.99
C GLU A 188 -4.54 -8.03 2.29
N ALA A 189 -3.93 -8.59 1.24
CA ALA A 189 -2.93 -9.64 1.38
C ALA A 189 -1.67 -9.09 2.04
N ALA A 190 -1.23 -9.75 3.11
CA ALA A 190 0.01 -9.40 3.78
C ALA A 190 1.22 -9.72 2.88
N ALA A 191 2.17 -8.80 2.81
CA ALA A 191 3.45 -8.99 2.11
C ALA A 191 4.62 -8.89 3.09
N THR A 192 5.66 -9.69 2.84
CA THR A 192 6.95 -9.54 3.51
C THR A 192 7.71 -8.35 2.93
N TRP A 193 8.72 -7.88 3.66
CA TRP A 193 9.61 -6.82 3.16
C TRP A 193 10.36 -7.24 1.88
N GLU A 194 10.76 -8.50 1.76
CA GLU A 194 11.49 -8.98 0.58
C GLU A 194 10.60 -9.00 -0.66
N GLU A 195 9.34 -9.44 -0.52
CA GLU A 195 8.34 -9.39 -1.60
C GLU A 195 8.05 -7.95 -2.00
N PHE A 196 7.76 -7.08 -1.03
CA PHE A 196 7.51 -5.67 -1.28
C PHE A 196 8.68 -4.98 -2.00
N LYS A 197 9.93 -5.23 -1.57
CA LYS A 197 11.13 -4.71 -2.22
C LYS A 197 11.28 -5.23 -3.66
N ALA A 198 10.85 -6.46 -3.93
CA ALA A 198 10.96 -7.07 -5.25
C ALA A 198 10.08 -6.39 -6.32
N PHE A 199 9.02 -5.69 -5.94
CA PHE A 199 8.18 -4.92 -6.88
C PHE A 199 8.97 -3.82 -7.61
N TRP A 200 10.03 -3.29 -6.98
CA TRP A 200 10.95 -2.30 -7.55
C TRP A 200 12.24 -2.90 -8.12
N SER A 201 12.33 -4.22 -8.25
CA SER A 201 13.49 -4.87 -8.86
C SER A 201 13.41 -4.88 -10.38
N ASP A 202 14.55 -5.05 -11.05
CA ASP A 202 14.59 -5.21 -12.52
C ASP A 202 13.92 -6.52 -13.00
N SER A 203 13.62 -7.43 -12.07
CA SER A 203 12.97 -8.73 -12.35
C SER A 203 11.92 -9.02 -11.26
N PRO A 204 10.77 -8.31 -11.28
CA PRO A 204 9.69 -8.53 -10.32
C PRO A 204 9.18 -9.99 -10.40
N PRO A 205 8.60 -10.52 -9.30
CA PRO A 205 8.24 -11.93 -9.20
C PRO A 205 7.19 -12.37 -10.24
N ASP A 206 6.33 -11.44 -10.67
CA ASP A 206 5.31 -11.65 -11.69
C ASP A 206 4.94 -10.30 -12.37
N PRO A 207 4.19 -10.30 -13.50
CA PRO A 207 3.80 -9.08 -14.18
C PRO A 207 2.87 -8.16 -13.37
N GLU A 208 2.06 -8.69 -12.46
CA GLU A 208 1.17 -7.89 -11.59
C GLU A 208 2.01 -7.09 -10.60
N ALA A 209 3.03 -7.71 -10.02
CA ALA A 209 4.01 -7.06 -9.15
C ALA A 209 4.76 -5.91 -9.84
N ALA A 210 4.91 -5.95 -11.16
CA ALA A 210 5.49 -4.84 -11.92
C ALA A 210 4.58 -3.61 -11.99
N LEU A 211 3.27 -3.77 -11.79
CA LEU A 211 2.30 -2.67 -11.74
C LEU A 211 2.25 -2.03 -10.34
N LEU A 212 2.55 -2.80 -9.29
CA LEU A 212 2.53 -2.34 -7.89
C LEU A 212 3.51 -1.18 -7.60
N LYS A 213 4.57 -1.04 -8.40
CA LYS A 213 5.49 0.11 -8.31
C LYS A 213 4.85 1.44 -8.71
N GLU A 214 3.81 1.39 -9.55
CA GLU A 214 3.05 2.55 -10.03
C GLU A 214 1.81 2.81 -9.16
N SER A 215 1.42 1.85 -8.30
CA SER A 215 0.29 2.01 -7.39
C SER A 215 0.55 3.12 -6.36
N PRO A 216 -0.50 3.84 -5.91
CA PRO A 216 -0.42 4.68 -4.74
C PRO A 216 -0.37 3.83 -3.46
N TRP A 217 0.42 4.29 -2.49
CA TRP A 217 0.62 3.62 -1.20
C TRP A 217 0.33 4.58 -0.06
N TRP A 218 -0.38 4.09 0.95
CA TRP A 218 -0.46 4.73 2.25
C TRP A 218 0.70 4.32 3.11
N ILE A 219 1.33 5.28 3.79
CA ILE A 219 2.27 5.01 4.87
C ILE A 219 1.74 5.57 6.19
N VAL A 220 1.98 4.85 7.28
CA VAL A 220 1.84 5.37 8.64
C VAL A 220 3.22 5.46 9.27
N ARG A 221 3.62 6.66 9.68
CA ARG A 221 4.93 6.94 10.28
C ARG A 221 4.83 7.51 11.68
N ASP A 222 5.81 7.16 12.50
CA ASP A 222 6.12 7.85 13.77
C ASP A 222 7.46 8.58 13.59
N GLY A 223 7.41 9.91 13.54
CA GLY A 223 8.54 10.74 13.14
C GLY A 223 9.09 10.31 11.77
N SER A 224 10.35 9.89 11.72
CA SER A 224 11.04 9.47 10.49
C SER A 224 10.98 7.96 10.22
N VAL A 225 10.19 7.20 10.98
CA VAL A 225 10.11 5.73 10.89
C VAL A 225 8.73 5.30 10.42
N VAL A 226 8.68 4.57 9.31
CA VAL A 226 7.45 3.96 8.77
C VAL A 226 7.15 2.65 9.49
N LEU A 227 5.91 2.53 9.96
CA LEU A 227 5.40 1.40 10.74
C LEU A 227 4.40 0.55 9.95
N ARG A 228 3.71 1.14 8.97
CA ARG A 228 2.73 0.46 8.13
C ARG A 228 2.77 1.00 6.70
N ILE A 229 2.59 0.13 5.72
CA ILE A 229 2.50 0.42 4.30
C ILE A 229 1.29 -0.34 3.76
N ASP A 230 0.32 0.34 3.16
CA ASP A 230 -0.87 -0.29 2.59
C ASP A 230 -1.03 0.18 1.15
N GLU A 231 -1.24 -0.74 0.21
CA GLU A 231 -1.63 -0.36 -1.14
C GLU A 231 -2.99 0.38 -1.10
N GLN A 232 -3.11 1.50 -1.81
CA GLN A 232 -4.42 2.09 -2.06
C GLN A 232 -5.07 1.34 -3.22
N TYR A 233 -6.11 0.57 -2.92
CA TYR A 233 -6.94 -0.06 -3.93
C TYR A 233 -7.56 0.98 -4.87
N LEU A 234 -7.39 0.81 -6.17
CA LEU A 234 -8.06 1.58 -7.21
C LEU A 234 -8.97 0.62 -8.00
N PRO A 235 -10.30 0.81 -8.00
CA PRO A 235 -11.24 -0.06 -8.72
C PRO A 235 -11.14 0.04 -10.24
#